data_AF-A0A6M1STY6-F1
#
_entry.id   AF-A0A6M1STY6-F1
#
_cell.length_a   1.000
_cell.length_b   1.000
_cell.length_c   1.000
_cell.angle_alpha   90.00
_cell.angle_beta   90.00
_cell.angle_gamma   90.00
#
_symmetry.space_group_name_H-M   'P 1'
#
loop_
_entity.id
_entity.type
_entity.pdbx_description
1 polymer ?
#
loop_
_entity_poly.entity_id
_entity_poly.type
_entity_poly.pdbx_seq_one_letter_code
_entity_poly.pdbx_strand_id
1 'polypeptide(L)'
;MIIVPLGVASATPTATRHLSSVALWREGSVYLFDCGENAQMRMLQAGLKRSQIECIFISHFDTDHYSGLIGLLSTLQLQRRDKKLTIVGPEGLQDFVEWNFDFANINLNYPIEFVEVSEDFEEERVVDEDEFYVEARPLNHSKFCMGFRFQEKDKPGKVDADKAQAQGISEDWQYKDLKAGKDVELDDGTIVKSADIVGHPRPGDSFAYITDTKYCPNSVKLGMNTNVLFHEATFSESLSDKAEETGHSTAKDAARVANEAKTKLLVITHFSARYTNEYVLLREARDDFFPTWVATELRPIFTDPAHEKGIIQPKVYLKEINGNKGGSNDKSSNSNRGGGKKKRFRKRKSRSSSKSSKSYKKRSRSSNSSDSGKSRRTSGKYRNSRSDQSSNDDNGNQRKPKQITPRTPFDDFNRF
;
A
#
# COMPACT_ATOMS: atom_id res chain seq x y z
N MET A 1 3.29 15.49 -3.18
CA MET A 1 3.59 14.04 -3.13
C MET A 1 2.32 13.23 -3.45
N ILE A 2 2.41 12.01 -4.00
CA ILE A 2 1.25 11.15 -4.32
C ILE A 2 1.42 9.78 -3.65
N ILE A 3 0.43 9.35 -2.87
CA ILE A 3 0.39 8.05 -2.21
C ILE A 3 -0.58 7.14 -2.96
N VAL A 4 -0.16 5.91 -3.26
CA VAL A 4 -0.96 4.92 -3.97
C VAL A 4 -0.96 3.61 -3.17
N PRO A 5 -2.06 3.28 -2.48
CA PRO A 5 -2.22 1.98 -1.86
C PRO A 5 -2.21 0.88 -2.94
N LEU A 6 -1.31 -0.10 -2.83
CA LEU A 6 -1.21 -1.19 -3.80
C LEU A 6 -1.93 -2.44 -3.31
N GLY A 7 -1.85 -2.69 -2.00
CA GLY A 7 -2.62 -3.69 -1.28
C GLY A 7 -2.93 -3.23 0.14
N VAL A 8 -4.09 -3.66 0.64
CA VAL A 8 -4.68 -3.18 1.90
C VAL A 8 -5.21 -4.31 2.79
N ALA A 9 -4.95 -5.58 2.44
CA ALA A 9 -5.37 -6.74 3.23
C ALA A 9 -4.37 -7.05 4.34
N SER A 10 -4.89 -7.48 5.49
CA SER A 10 -4.09 -8.02 6.59
C SER A 10 -3.97 -9.55 6.55
N ALA A 11 -2.77 -10.05 6.80
CA ALA A 11 -2.34 -11.45 6.96
C ALA A 11 -2.51 -12.36 5.74
N THR A 12 -3.62 -12.24 5.02
CA THR A 12 -3.97 -13.08 3.88
C THR A 12 -4.66 -12.24 2.80
N PRO A 13 -4.37 -12.48 1.51
CA PRO A 13 -5.08 -11.80 0.45
C PRO A 13 -6.53 -12.30 0.39
N THR A 14 -7.40 -11.48 -0.17
CA THR A 14 -8.77 -11.85 -0.49
C THR A 14 -8.98 -11.77 -2.00
N ALA A 15 -10.16 -12.16 -2.49
CA ALA A 15 -10.50 -12.03 -3.91
C ALA A 15 -10.45 -10.57 -4.41
N THR A 16 -10.52 -9.59 -3.51
CA THR A 16 -10.64 -8.16 -3.84
C THR A 16 -9.60 -7.27 -3.17
N ARG A 17 -8.78 -7.80 -2.25
CA ARG A 17 -7.73 -7.07 -1.54
C ARG A 17 -6.43 -7.86 -1.52
N HIS A 18 -5.33 -7.18 -1.82
CA HIS A 18 -3.97 -7.69 -1.91
C HIS A 18 -3.19 -7.37 -0.64
N LEU A 19 -2.07 -8.05 -0.45
CA LEU A 19 -1.22 -7.91 0.74
C LEU A 19 -0.55 -6.52 0.81
N SER A 20 -0.16 -6.14 2.01
CA SER A 20 0.38 -4.84 2.39
C SER A 20 1.47 -4.34 1.44
N SER A 21 1.17 -3.22 0.78
CA SER A 21 2.15 -2.45 0.02
C SER A 21 1.58 -1.09 -0.35
N VAL A 22 2.37 -0.04 -0.20
CA VAL A 22 2.02 1.34 -0.56
C VAL A 22 3.16 1.96 -1.34
N ALA A 23 2.85 2.59 -2.47
CA ALA A 23 3.83 3.36 -3.22
C ALA A 23 3.64 4.86 -2.98
N LEU A 24 4.71 5.54 -2.60
CA LEU A 24 4.82 6.99 -2.62
C LEU A 24 5.54 7.40 -3.90
N TRP A 25 4.91 8.25 -4.69
CA TRP A 25 5.48 8.84 -5.90
C TRP A 25 5.83 10.31 -5.65
N ARG A 26 7.07 10.67 -5.98
CA ARG A 26 7.59 12.04 -5.89
C ARG A 26 8.54 12.28 -7.06
N GLU A 27 8.25 13.30 -7.87
CA GLU A 27 9.17 13.81 -8.91
C GLU A 27 9.74 12.74 -9.86
N GLY A 28 8.94 11.72 -10.17
CA GLY A 28 9.34 10.62 -11.05
C GLY A 28 10.03 9.45 -10.35
N SER A 29 10.30 9.54 -9.05
CA SER A 29 10.80 8.47 -8.19
C SER A 29 9.68 7.78 -7.42
N VAL A 30 9.88 6.50 -7.12
CA VAL A 30 8.97 5.66 -6.32
C VAL A 30 9.68 5.19 -5.05
N TYR A 31 8.99 5.33 -3.93
CA TYR A 31 9.39 4.85 -2.62
C TYR A 31 8.33 3.85 -2.16
N LEU A 32 8.71 2.60 -1.98
CA LEU A 32 7.78 1.51 -1.69
C LEU A 32 7.81 1.18 -0.20
N PHE A 33 6.66 1.23 0.46
CA PHE A 33 6.49 0.83 1.86
C PHE A 33 5.78 -0.52 1.89
N ASP A 34 6.47 -1.52 2.44
CA ASP A 34 6.20 -2.94 2.32
C ASP A 34 6.07 -3.46 0.88
N CYS A 35 6.37 -4.74 0.72
CA CYS A 35 6.34 -5.46 -0.53
C CYS A 35 5.69 -6.83 -0.34
N GLY A 36 4.41 -6.85 0.06
CA GLY A 36 3.60 -8.06 0.08
C GLY A 36 3.52 -8.77 -1.27
N GLU A 37 3.11 -10.04 -1.26
CA GLU A 37 2.93 -10.82 -2.48
C GLU A 37 2.10 -10.03 -3.51
N ASN A 38 2.55 -10.08 -4.77
CA ASN A 38 1.92 -9.42 -5.91
C ASN A 38 2.09 -7.89 -5.98
N ALA A 39 2.82 -7.24 -5.05
CA ALA A 39 3.06 -5.79 -5.07
C ALA A 39 3.54 -5.28 -6.44
N GLN A 40 4.49 -5.97 -7.08
CA GLN A 40 5.00 -5.61 -8.40
C GLN A 40 3.92 -5.56 -9.51
N MET A 41 2.89 -6.39 -9.42
CA MET A 41 1.79 -6.39 -10.40
C MET A 41 0.80 -5.27 -10.10
N ARG A 42 0.56 -4.99 -8.81
CA ARG A 42 -0.26 -3.85 -8.38
C ARG A 42 0.36 -2.53 -8.83
N MET A 43 1.69 -2.40 -8.78
CA MET A 43 2.40 -1.25 -9.34
C MET A 43 2.11 -1.06 -10.83
N LEU A 44 2.17 -2.12 -11.63
CA LEU A 44 1.85 -2.05 -13.06
C LEU A 44 0.40 -1.61 -13.31
N GLN A 45 -0.54 -2.14 -12.51
CA GLN A 45 -1.96 -1.78 -12.61
C GLN A 45 -2.23 -0.34 -12.18
N ALA A 46 -1.44 0.21 -11.25
CA ALA A 46 -1.45 1.62 -10.89
C ALA A 46 -0.77 2.53 -11.94
N GLY A 47 -0.14 1.96 -12.98
CA GLY A 47 0.64 2.72 -13.95
C GLY A 47 2.01 3.18 -13.45
N LEU A 48 2.49 2.64 -12.33
CA LEU A 48 3.79 2.93 -11.76
C LEU A 48 4.87 2.04 -12.41
N LYS A 49 6.03 2.64 -12.69
CA LYS A 49 7.17 1.90 -13.25
C LYS A 49 8.03 1.37 -12.12
N ARG A 50 8.20 0.04 -12.05
CA ARG A 50 9.12 -0.63 -11.11
C ARG A 50 10.56 -0.13 -11.25
N SER A 51 10.99 0.24 -12.45
CA SER A 51 12.32 0.79 -12.70
C SER A 51 12.57 2.15 -12.02
N GLN A 52 11.51 2.86 -11.60
CA GLN A 52 11.60 4.14 -10.88
C GLN A 52 11.66 3.96 -9.36
N ILE A 53 11.67 2.73 -8.85
CA ILE A 53 11.86 2.49 -7.41
C ILE A 53 13.28 2.92 -7.03
N GLU A 54 13.37 3.80 -6.03
CA GLU A 54 14.63 4.25 -5.43
C GLU A 54 14.88 3.55 -4.11
N CYS A 55 13.83 3.45 -3.28
CA CYS A 55 13.88 2.82 -1.98
C CYS A 55 12.71 1.87 -1.75
N ILE A 56 12.98 0.79 -1.02
CA ILE A 56 11.96 -0.11 -0.46
C ILE A 56 12.14 -0.12 1.06
N PHE A 57 11.08 0.12 1.81
CA PHE A 57 11.04 0.13 3.27
C PHE A 57 10.21 -1.06 3.73
N ILE A 58 10.81 -2.02 4.41
CA ILE A 58 10.14 -3.18 4.99
C ILE A 58 9.92 -2.90 6.48
N SER A 59 8.67 -2.89 6.92
CA SER A 59 8.31 -2.61 8.31
C SER A 59 8.71 -3.74 9.27
N HIS A 60 8.48 -5.00 8.87
CA HIS A 60 8.77 -6.19 9.66
C HIS A 60 8.74 -7.48 8.80
N PHE A 61 9.10 -8.61 9.41
CA PHE A 61 9.14 -9.94 8.76
C PHE A 61 7.89 -10.80 9.00
N ASP A 62 6.69 -10.22 8.87
CA ASP A 62 5.50 -11.01 8.55
C ASP A 62 5.30 -11.13 7.03
N THR A 63 4.88 -12.32 6.61
CA THR A 63 4.95 -12.75 5.21
C THR A 63 4.19 -11.82 4.28
N ASP A 64 3.09 -11.24 4.72
CA ASP A 64 2.29 -10.29 3.96
C ASP A 64 2.94 -8.91 3.74
N HIS A 65 4.08 -8.64 4.37
CA HIS A 65 4.82 -7.38 4.22
C HIS A 65 6.07 -7.49 3.35
N TYR A 66 6.64 -8.68 3.14
CA TYR A 66 7.89 -8.82 2.36
C TYR A 66 7.88 -9.91 1.28
N SER A 67 6.87 -10.80 1.25
CA SER A 67 6.89 -11.98 0.36
C SER A 67 7.01 -11.67 -1.14
N GLY A 68 6.63 -10.46 -1.58
CA GLY A 68 6.78 -10.01 -2.97
C GLY A 68 8.19 -9.52 -3.33
N LEU A 69 9.07 -9.30 -2.34
CA LEU A 69 10.36 -8.64 -2.50
C LEU A 69 11.27 -9.38 -3.49
N ILE A 70 11.49 -10.68 -3.31
CA ILE A 70 12.41 -11.47 -4.14
C ILE A 70 11.96 -11.49 -5.61
N GLY A 71 10.65 -11.60 -5.86
CA GLY A 71 10.09 -11.57 -7.21
C GLY A 71 10.24 -10.19 -7.87
N LEU A 72 10.12 -9.10 -7.10
CA LEU A 72 10.35 -7.75 -7.58
C LEU A 72 11.82 -7.54 -7.94
N LEU A 73 12.75 -7.90 -7.06
CA LEU A 73 14.20 -7.77 -7.28
C LEU A 73 14.65 -8.58 -8.52
N SER A 74 14.19 -9.83 -8.64
CA SER A 74 14.43 -10.65 -9.84
C SER A 74 13.91 -10.00 -11.12
N THR A 75 12.77 -9.31 -11.04
CA THR A 75 12.21 -8.57 -12.17
C THR A 75 13.06 -7.36 -12.54
N LEU A 76 13.56 -6.61 -11.56
CA LEU A 76 14.46 -5.47 -11.81
C LEU A 76 15.77 -5.92 -12.47
N GLN A 77 16.29 -7.08 -12.08
CA GLN A 77 17.43 -7.71 -12.74
C GLN A 77 17.13 -8.02 -14.22
N LEU A 78 15.99 -8.63 -14.52
CA LEU A 78 15.56 -8.92 -15.90
C LEU A 78 15.34 -7.64 -16.72
N GLN A 79 14.96 -6.55 -16.06
CA GLN A 79 14.81 -5.23 -16.68
C GLN A 79 16.14 -4.49 -16.87
N ARG A 80 17.28 -5.11 -16.54
CA ARG A 80 18.62 -4.53 -16.66
C ARG A 80 18.73 -3.19 -15.94
N ARG A 81 18.16 -3.12 -14.72
CA ARG A 81 18.42 -1.99 -13.83
C ARG A 81 19.93 -1.82 -13.69
N ASP A 82 20.38 -0.58 -13.67
CA ASP A 82 21.76 -0.15 -13.42
C ASP A 82 21.84 0.79 -12.20
N LYS A 83 20.76 1.51 -11.91
CA LYS A 83 20.63 2.41 -10.77
C LYS A 83 20.68 1.66 -9.43
N LYS A 84 21.35 2.26 -8.43
CA LYS A 84 21.33 1.80 -7.03
C LYS A 84 19.91 1.67 -6.51
N LEU A 85 19.62 0.61 -5.76
CA LEU A 85 18.38 0.44 -5.00
C LEU A 85 18.72 0.39 -3.51
N THR A 86 18.06 1.21 -2.70
CA THR A 86 18.21 1.14 -1.24
C THR A 86 17.06 0.31 -0.66
N ILE A 87 17.36 -0.65 0.20
CA ILE A 87 16.35 -1.45 0.91
C ILE A 87 16.58 -1.28 2.40
N VAL A 88 15.58 -0.72 3.06
CA VAL A 88 15.57 -0.47 4.50
C VAL A 88 14.68 -1.52 5.16
N GLY A 89 15.11 -2.07 6.30
CA GLY A 89 14.28 -2.96 7.10
C GLY A 89 14.98 -3.46 8.35
N PRO A 90 14.39 -4.43 9.07
CA PRO A 90 15.04 -5.06 10.22
C PRO A 90 16.36 -5.75 9.88
N GLU A 91 17.23 -5.92 10.88
CA GLU A 91 18.40 -6.79 10.79
C GLU A 91 18.06 -8.18 10.25
N GLY A 92 18.91 -8.71 9.36
CA GLY A 92 18.72 -9.97 8.65
C GLY A 92 18.04 -9.83 7.28
N LEU A 93 17.71 -8.61 6.86
CA LEU A 93 17.19 -8.29 5.54
C LEU A 93 18.21 -8.62 4.43
N GLN A 94 19.47 -8.23 4.62
CA GLN A 94 20.54 -8.51 3.67
C GLN A 94 20.73 -10.02 3.51
N ASP A 95 20.90 -10.73 4.63
CA ASP A 95 21.03 -12.20 4.66
C ASP A 95 19.85 -12.88 3.98
N PHE A 96 18.62 -12.43 4.24
CA PHE A 96 17.42 -12.95 3.60
C PHE A 96 17.46 -12.79 2.07
N VAL A 97 17.82 -11.60 1.58
CA VAL A 97 17.88 -11.33 0.15
C VAL A 97 18.98 -12.16 -0.50
N GLU A 98 20.20 -12.10 0.04
CA GLU A 98 21.37 -12.82 -0.49
C GLU A 98 21.11 -14.33 -0.52
N TRP A 99 20.58 -14.90 0.55
CA TRP A 99 20.27 -16.34 0.61
C TRP A 99 19.30 -16.78 -0.50
N ASN A 100 18.26 -16.00 -0.79
CA ASN A 100 17.30 -16.33 -1.84
C ASN A 100 17.94 -16.30 -3.24
N PHE A 101 18.81 -15.33 -3.49
CA PHE A 101 19.50 -15.18 -4.77
C PHE A 101 20.60 -16.23 -4.96
N ASP A 102 21.32 -16.58 -3.90
CA ASP A 102 22.28 -17.69 -3.87
C ASP A 102 21.57 -19.03 -4.11
N PHE A 103 20.45 -19.27 -3.43
CA PHE A 103 19.62 -20.48 -3.64
C PHE A 103 19.15 -20.61 -5.10
N ALA A 104 18.75 -19.49 -5.72
CA ALA A 104 18.30 -19.46 -7.11
C ALA A 104 19.44 -19.44 -8.14
N ASN A 105 20.71 -19.30 -7.69
CA ASN A 105 21.88 -19.08 -8.55
C ASN A 105 21.69 -17.89 -9.50
N ILE A 106 21.18 -16.78 -8.96
CA ILE A 106 20.93 -15.52 -9.68
C ILE A 106 21.85 -14.44 -9.13
N ASN A 107 22.70 -13.88 -9.98
CA ASN A 107 23.50 -12.70 -9.66
C ASN A 107 22.73 -11.43 -10.03
N LEU A 108 22.59 -10.50 -9.08
CA LEU A 108 22.04 -9.17 -9.33
C LEU A 108 23.15 -8.26 -9.89
N ASN A 109 22.85 -7.55 -10.99
CA ASN A 109 23.82 -6.72 -11.72
C ASN A 109 23.68 -5.22 -11.42
N TYR A 110 22.86 -4.86 -10.45
CA TYR A 110 22.70 -3.48 -9.97
C TYR A 110 23.05 -3.41 -8.49
N PRO A 111 23.59 -2.27 -8.02
CA PRO A 111 23.97 -2.13 -6.62
C PRO A 111 22.72 -2.09 -5.74
N ILE A 112 22.74 -2.89 -4.68
CA ILE A 112 21.77 -2.80 -3.58
C ILE A 112 22.50 -2.30 -2.34
N GLU A 113 21.94 -1.29 -1.71
CA GLU A 113 22.36 -0.79 -0.41
C GLU A 113 21.34 -1.24 0.63
N PHE A 114 21.79 -2.01 1.61
CA PHE A 114 20.96 -2.43 2.73
C PHE A 114 21.16 -1.47 3.90
N VAL A 115 20.05 -0.98 4.45
CA VAL A 115 20.02 -0.20 5.69
C VAL A 115 19.23 -1.04 6.70
N GLU A 116 19.96 -1.78 7.52
CA GLU A 116 19.38 -2.64 8.55
C GLU A 116 19.27 -1.87 9.86
N VAL A 117 18.07 -1.89 10.44
CA VAL A 117 17.75 -1.20 11.69
C VAL A 117 17.63 -2.24 12.81
N SER A 118 18.38 -2.04 13.88
CA SER A 118 18.40 -2.93 15.05
C SER A 118 17.11 -2.83 15.86
N GLU A 119 16.79 -3.87 16.63
CA GLU A 119 15.55 -3.88 17.44
C GLU A 119 15.57 -2.86 18.60
N ASP A 120 16.76 -2.44 19.03
CA ASP A 120 17.01 -1.62 20.23
C ASP A 120 17.17 -0.12 19.95
N PHE A 121 16.64 0.36 18.82
CA PHE A 121 16.66 1.79 18.46
C PHE A 121 15.43 2.56 18.98
N GLU A 122 15.57 3.88 19.17
CA GLU A 122 14.43 4.77 19.52
C GLU A 122 13.90 5.57 18.32
N GLU A 123 14.82 6.00 17.46
CA GLU A 123 14.59 6.83 16.29
C GLU A 123 15.83 6.78 15.39
N GLU A 124 15.62 6.69 14.08
CA GLU A 124 16.71 6.74 13.13
C GLU A 124 16.30 7.42 11.82
N ARG A 125 17.17 8.25 11.25
CA ARG A 125 17.03 8.73 9.87
C ARG A 125 17.64 7.71 8.91
N VAL A 126 16.81 6.76 8.50
CA VAL A 126 17.21 5.65 7.60
C VAL A 126 17.53 6.11 6.17
N VAL A 127 17.03 7.29 5.78
CA VAL A 127 17.40 7.98 4.53
C VAL A 127 17.45 9.48 4.82
N ASP A 128 18.53 10.17 4.43
CA ASP A 128 18.64 11.63 4.53
C ASP A 128 19.23 12.18 3.21
N GLU A 129 18.35 12.67 2.35
CA GLU A 129 18.68 13.25 1.05
C GLU A 129 18.57 14.77 1.10
N ASP A 130 19.11 15.50 0.13
CA ASP A 130 19.13 16.97 0.14
C ASP A 130 17.74 17.61 0.27
N GLU A 131 16.70 16.97 -0.26
CA GLU A 131 15.33 17.52 -0.31
C GLU A 131 14.33 16.85 0.64
N PHE A 132 14.65 15.68 1.18
CA PHE A 132 13.75 14.93 2.06
C PHE A 132 14.53 13.98 2.97
N TYR A 133 13.90 13.51 4.03
CA TYR A 133 14.43 12.42 4.84
C TYR A 133 13.32 11.42 5.15
N VAL A 134 13.70 10.20 5.49
CA VAL A 134 12.82 9.17 6.03
C VAL A 134 13.30 8.81 7.43
N GLU A 135 12.42 8.98 8.39
CA GLU A 135 12.63 8.63 9.80
C GLU A 135 11.91 7.33 10.11
N ALA A 136 12.56 6.42 10.85
CA ALA A 136 11.97 5.20 11.37
C ALA A 136 11.85 5.29 12.90
N ARG A 137 10.83 4.63 13.45
CA ARG A 137 10.67 4.42 14.91
C ARG A 137 10.08 3.04 15.19
N PRO A 138 10.42 2.38 16.31
CA PRO A 138 9.83 1.10 16.66
C PRO A 138 8.36 1.26 17.03
N LEU A 139 7.56 0.29 16.59
CA LEU A 139 6.13 0.14 16.85
C LEU A 139 5.89 -0.98 17.88
N ASN A 140 4.63 -1.15 18.29
CA ASN A 140 4.26 -2.14 19.31
C ASN A 140 3.51 -3.30 18.65
N HIS A 141 4.26 -4.25 18.08
CA HIS A 141 3.71 -5.43 17.41
C HIS A 141 4.20 -6.74 18.06
N SER A 142 3.65 -7.88 17.62
CA SER A 142 4.01 -9.21 18.14
C SER A 142 5.46 -9.62 17.83
N LYS A 143 6.03 -9.06 16.77
CA LYS A 143 7.42 -9.12 16.35
C LYS A 143 7.95 -7.70 16.23
N PHE A 144 9.28 -7.55 16.12
CA PHE A 144 9.86 -6.25 15.84
C PHE A 144 9.27 -5.67 14.56
N CYS A 145 8.74 -4.45 14.68
CA CYS A 145 8.12 -3.70 13.61
C CYS A 145 8.46 -2.23 13.77
N MET A 146 8.66 -1.55 12.65
CA MET A 146 8.91 -0.12 12.60
C MET A 146 7.91 0.59 11.69
N GLY A 147 7.61 1.83 12.05
CA GLY A 147 6.87 2.76 11.21
C GLY A 147 7.82 3.75 10.58
N PHE A 148 7.40 4.35 9.47
CA PHE A 148 8.22 5.28 8.70
C PHE A 148 7.52 6.62 8.54
N ARG A 149 8.28 7.71 8.58
CA ARG A 149 7.84 9.06 8.21
C ARG A 149 8.70 9.58 7.08
N PHE A 150 8.10 9.76 5.90
CA PHE A 150 8.70 10.50 4.81
C PHE A 150 8.41 12.00 5.00
N GLN A 151 9.45 12.82 5.07
CA GLN A 151 9.34 14.26 5.27
C GLN A 151 10.17 15.01 4.22
N GLU A 152 9.51 15.77 3.35
CA GLU A 152 10.22 16.77 2.55
C GLU A 152 10.77 17.86 3.48
N LYS A 153 12.00 18.31 3.23
CA LYS A 153 12.59 19.44 3.92
C LYS A 153 11.86 20.73 3.52
N ASP A 154 11.80 21.67 4.44
CA ASP A 154 11.12 22.94 4.21
C ASP A 154 11.74 23.67 3.04
N LYS A 155 10.87 24.20 2.18
CA LYS A 155 11.30 24.98 1.02
C LYS A 155 11.31 26.46 1.41
N PRO A 156 12.26 27.25 0.88
CA PRO A 156 12.18 28.69 1.01
C PRO A 156 10.82 29.24 0.57
N GLY A 157 10.44 30.36 1.18
CA GLY A 157 9.25 31.08 0.79
C GLY A 157 9.27 31.50 -0.68
N LYS A 158 8.11 31.84 -1.20
CA LYS A 158 8.02 32.38 -2.56
C LYS A 158 8.63 33.78 -2.55
N VAL A 159 9.50 34.06 -3.53
CA VAL A 159 9.99 35.41 -3.81
C VAL A 159 8.84 36.24 -4.35
N ASP A 160 8.62 37.41 -3.77
CA ASP A 160 7.79 38.47 -4.34
C ASP A 160 8.55 39.11 -5.51
N ALA A 161 8.30 38.63 -6.72
CA ALA A 161 9.03 39.05 -7.93
C ALA A 161 8.83 40.54 -8.23
N ASP A 162 7.63 41.07 -7.98
CA ASP A 162 7.31 42.47 -8.24
C ASP A 162 8.08 43.39 -7.29
N LYS A 163 8.15 43.04 -6.00
CA LYS A 163 8.98 43.77 -5.03
C LYS A 163 10.47 43.64 -5.32
N ALA A 164 10.94 42.45 -5.70
CA ALA A 164 12.34 42.22 -6.00
C ALA A 164 12.80 43.10 -7.18
N GLN A 165 12.01 43.12 -8.27
CA GLN A 165 12.28 43.98 -9.42
C GLN A 165 12.21 45.46 -9.06
N ALA A 166 11.22 45.88 -8.25
CA ALA A 166 11.11 47.26 -7.79
C ALA A 166 12.30 47.72 -6.93
N GLN A 167 12.97 46.79 -6.25
CA GLN A 167 14.16 47.04 -5.45
C GLN A 167 15.47 46.82 -6.23
N GLY A 168 15.44 46.65 -7.56
CA GLY A 168 16.64 46.57 -8.39
C GLY A 168 17.25 45.18 -8.52
N ILE A 169 16.54 44.12 -8.10
CA ILE A 169 17.00 42.73 -8.28
C ILE A 169 16.74 42.26 -9.71
N SER A 170 17.79 42.03 -10.47
CA SER A 170 17.73 41.62 -11.88
C SER A 170 18.42 40.29 -12.18
N GLU A 171 19.43 39.91 -11.38
CA GLU A 171 20.30 38.77 -11.68
C GLU A 171 19.86 37.49 -10.97
N ASP A 172 20.01 36.34 -11.63
CA ASP A 172 19.62 35.03 -11.09
C ASP A 172 20.32 34.68 -9.77
N TRP A 173 21.57 35.09 -9.61
CA TRP A 173 22.34 34.83 -8.38
C TRP A 173 21.76 35.62 -7.19
N GLN A 174 21.26 36.84 -7.42
CA GLN A 174 20.63 37.66 -6.39
C GLN A 174 19.34 37.00 -5.89
N TYR A 175 18.51 36.50 -6.81
CA TYR A 175 17.31 35.73 -6.46
C TYR A 175 17.63 34.46 -5.67
N LYS A 176 18.74 33.79 -6.00
CA LYS A 176 19.21 32.58 -5.31
C LYS A 176 19.67 32.89 -3.89
N ASP A 177 20.46 33.94 -3.70
CA ASP A 177 20.96 34.35 -2.39
C ASP A 177 19.82 34.85 -1.48
N LEU A 178 18.88 35.64 -2.01
CA LEU A 178 17.67 36.03 -1.27
C LEU A 178 16.88 34.80 -0.82
N LYS A 179 16.64 33.82 -1.71
CA LYS A 179 15.98 32.55 -1.35
C LYS A 179 16.76 31.73 -0.31
N ALA A 180 18.09 31.85 -0.28
CA ALA A 180 18.93 31.21 0.72
C ALA A 180 18.94 31.96 2.08
N GLY A 181 18.17 33.04 2.21
CA GLY A 181 18.11 33.85 3.43
C GLY A 181 19.24 34.87 3.55
N LYS A 182 19.99 35.13 2.48
CA LYS A 182 21.09 36.10 2.46
C LYS A 182 20.62 37.43 1.88
N ASP A 183 21.07 38.53 2.48
CA ASP A 183 20.85 39.86 1.95
C ASP A 183 21.77 40.09 0.74
N VAL A 184 21.29 40.89 -0.22
CA VAL A 184 22.00 41.19 -1.47
C VAL A 184 22.36 42.67 -1.50
N GLU A 185 23.63 42.97 -1.74
CA GLU A 185 24.10 44.32 -2.02
C GLU A 185 24.10 44.57 -3.53
N LEU A 186 23.50 45.67 -3.96
CA LEU A 186 23.45 46.11 -5.36
C LEU A 186 24.69 46.95 -5.71
N ASP A 187 24.92 47.16 -7.00
CA ASP A 187 26.05 47.96 -7.51
C ASP A 187 26.03 49.42 -7.02
N ASP A 188 24.86 49.94 -6.64
CA ASP A 188 24.70 51.29 -6.08
C ASP A 188 24.90 51.36 -4.55
N GLY A 189 25.24 50.23 -3.90
CA GLY A 189 25.43 50.10 -2.46
C GLY A 189 24.14 49.87 -1.66
N THR A 190 22.99 49.75 -2.31
CA THR A 190 21.72 49.44 -1.65
C THR A 190 21.72 47.98 -1.17
N ILE A 191 21.32 47.75 0.08
CA ILE A 191 21.17 46.39 0.64
C ILE A 191 19.69 45.99 0.61
N VAL A 192 19.39 44.97 -0.18
CA VAL A 192 18.07 44.34 -0.27
C VAL A 192 18.01 43.16 0.70
N LYS A 193 17.09 43.22 1.66
CA LYS A 193 16.95 42.19 2.68
C LYS A 193 16.13 41.02 2.17
N SER A 194 16.59 39.80 2.44
CA SER A 194 15.85 38.58 2.10
C SER A 194 14.45 38.57 2.73
N ALA A 195 14.34 38.98 3.99
CA ALA A 195 13.08 38.98 4.74
C ALA A 195 12.00 39.92 4.16
N ASP A 196 12.38 40.94 3.38
CA ASP A 196 11.43 41.88 2.78
C ASP A 196 10.84 41.37 1.46
N ILE A 197 11.54 40.42 0.82
CA ILE A 197 11.25 39.89 -0.51
C ILE A 197 10.73 38.44 -0.46
N VAL A 198 11.29 37.62 0.41
CA VAL A 198 10.97 36.19 0.51
C VAL A 198 9.88 35.99 1.54
N GLY A 199 8.78 35.36 1.13
CA GLY A 199 7.69 35.02 2.05
C GLY A 199 8.09 34.00 3.11
N HIS A 200 7.14 33.61 3.95
CA HIS A 200 7.38 32.58 4.96
C HIS A 200 7.82 31.24 4.33
N PRO A 201 8.71 30.48 5.02
CA PRO A 201 9.06 29.12 4.61
C PRO A 201 7.81 28.28 4.37
N ARG A 202 7.88 27.43 3.34
CA ARG A 202 6.80 26.54 2.98
C ARG A 202 7.12 25.16 3.56
N PRO A 203 6.32 24.67 4.52
CA PRO A 203 6.53 23.35 5.09
C PRO A 203 6.56 22.29 4.00
N GLY A 204 7.50 21.36 4.08
CA GLY A 204 7.55 20.23 3.17
C GLY A 204 6.36 19.28 3.35
N ASP A 205 5.98 18.60 2.27
CA ASP A 205 4.97 17.54 2.34
C ASP A 205 5.45 16.37 3.20
N SER A 206 4.51 15.72 3.89
CA SER A 206 4.81 14.64 4.83
C SER A 206 3.82 13.49 4.76
N PHE A 207 4.34 12.28 4.90
CA PHE A 207 3.60 11.03 4.89
C PHE A 207 4.14 10.10 5.98
N ALA A 208 3.26 9.60 6.84
CA ALA A 208 3.60 8.56 7.82
C ALA A 208 2.94 7.24 7.43
N TYR A 209 3.74 6.18 7.42
CA TYR A 209 3.32 4.79 7.22
C TYR A 209 3.43 4.04 8.54
N ILE A 210 2.28 3.75 9.14
CA ILE A 210 2.14 3.05 10.41
C ILE A 210 1.28 1.82 10.15
N THR A 211 1.93 0.67 10.00
CA THR A 211 1.22 -0.60 9.85
C THR A 211 1.11 -1.28 11.23
N ASP A 212 0.85 -2.58 11.25
CA ASP A 212 1.05 -3.57 12.31
C ASP A 212 1.59 -3.00 13.62
N THR A 213 0.66 -2.56 14.47
CA THR A 213 0.94 -2.01 15.79
C THR A 213 -0.32 -1.97 16.64
N LYS A 214 -0.16 -2.16 17.94
CA LYS A 214 -1.06 -1.61 18.96
C LYS A 214 -0.87 -0.10 19.03
N TYR A 215 -1.78 0.60 19.70
CA TYR A 215 -1.52 1.98 20.09
C TYR A 215 -0.16 2.12 20.79
N CYS A 216 0.68 3.05 20.34
CA CYS A 216 1.97 3.33 20.96
C CYS A 216 2.37 4.81 20.80
N PRO A 217 3.17 5.40 21.72
CA PRO A 217 3.57 6.80 21.60
C PRO A 217 4.41 7.11 20.36
N ASN A 218 5.17 6.14 19.85
CA ASN A 218 5.98 6.33 18.64
C ASN A 218 5.13 6.48 17.38
N SER A 219 3.94 5.86 17.33
CA SER A 219 3.03 6.09 16.20
C SER A 219 2.53 7.54 16.17
N VAL A 220 2.27 8.13 17.33
CA VAL A 220 1.93 9.56 17.45
C VAL A 220 3.10 10.46 17.00
N LYS A 221 4.33 10.15 17.42
CA LYS A 221 5.53 10.91 17.02
C LYS A 221 5.75 10.89 15.50
N LEU A 222 5.64 9.71 14.88
CA LEU A 222 5.74 9.57 13.41
C LEU A 222 4.65 10.38 12.70
N GLY A 223 3.42 10.34 13.20
CA GLY A 223 2.27 11.05 12.63
C GLY A 223 2.27 12.57 12.85
N MET A 224 3.16 13.11 13.70
CA MET A 224 3.05 14.48 14.21
C MET A 224 3.06 15.54 13.10
N ASN A 225 1.97 16.30 12.98
CA ASN A 225 1.69 17.33 11.97
C ASN A 225 1.82 16.84 10.50
N THR A 226 1.59 15.56 10.24
CA THR A 226 1.71 15.00 8.89
C THR A 226 0.59 15.48 7.95
N ASN A 227 0.86 15.53 6.64
CA ASN A 227 -0.21 15.74 5.65
C ASN A 227 -1.10 14.49 5.54
N VAL A 228 -0.49 13.31 5.50
CA VAL A 228 -1.20 12.03 5.42
C VAL A 228 -0.60 11.06 6.43
N LEU A 229 -1.42 10.58 7.35
CA LEU A 229 -1.13 9.46 8.22
C LEU A 229 -1.81 8.21 7.67
N PHE A 230 -1.03 7.23 7.24
CA PHE A 230 -1.50 5.91 6.86
C PHE A 230 -1.39 5.00 8.09
N HIS A 231 -2.51 4.51 8.60
CA HIS A 231 -2.54 3.71 9.82
C HIS A 231 -3.31 2.41 9.62
N GLU A 232 -2.82 1.30 10.17
CA GLU A 232 -3.60 0.06 10.22
C GLU A 232 -4.90 0.25 11.02
N ALA A 233 -5.97 -0.39 10.59
CA ALA A 233 -7.22 -0.51 11.31
C ALA A 233 -7.72 -1.93 11.14
N THR A 234 -6.92 -2.90 11.60
CA THR A 234 -7.18 -4.32 11.35
C THR A 234 -8.53 -4.76 11.92
N PHE A 235 -8.97 -4.14 13.02
CA PHE A 235 -10.22 -4.48 13.70
C PHE A 235 -11.13 -3.28 13.99
N SER A 236 -12.42 -3.56 14.20
CA SER A 236 -13.38 -2.62 14.78
C SER A 236 -13.24 -2.60 16.29
N GLU A 237 -13.81 -1.58 16.92
CA GLU A 237 -13.82 -1.42 18.39
C GLU A 237 -14.40 -2.66 19.10
N SER A 238 -15.42 -3.30 18.52
CA SER A 238 -16.02 -4.52 19.09
C SER A 238 -15.07 -5.72 19.17
N LEU A 239 -13.89 -5.64 18.55
CA LEU A 239 -12.85 -6.66 18.53
C LEU A 239 -11.53 -6.12 19.10
N SER A 240 -11.57 -5.10 19.96
CA SER A 240 -10.40 -4.54 20.64
C SER A 240 -9.56 -5.59 21.38
N ASP A 241 -10.20 -6.52 22.10
CA ASP A 241 -9.51 -7.65 22.74
C ASP A 241 -8.69 -8.47 21.73
N LYS A 242 -9.22 -8.67 20.51
CA LYS A 242 -8.52 -9.41 19.46
C LYS A 242 -7.36 -8.59 18.90
N ALA A 243 -7.57 -7.29 18.68
CA ALA A 243 -6.52 -6.38 18.25
C ALA A 243 -5.33 -6.45 19.22
N GLU A 244 -5.59 -6.31 20.52
CA GLU A 244 -4.60 -6.40 21.59
C GLU A 244 -3.89 -7.76 21.62
N GLU A 245 -4.63 -8.86 21.50
CA GLU A 245 -4.06 -10.23 21.47
C GLU A 245 -3.09 -10.42 20.31
N THR A 246 -3.39 -9.85 19.14
CA THR A 246 -2.62 -10.05 17.90
C THR A 246 -1.61 -8.96 17.59
N GLY A 247 -1.48 -7.93 18.43
CA GLY A 247 -0.53 -6.84 18.18
C GLY A 247 -1.00 -5.79 17.17
N HIS A 248 -2.31 -5.62 17.03
CA HIS A 248 -2.93 -4.74 16.04
C HIS A 248 -3.75 -3.61 16.67
N SER A 249 -4.19 -2.68 15.83
CA SER A 249 -5.02 -1.55 16.20
C SER A 249 -6.48 -1.72 15.77
N THR A 250 -7.37 -1.08 16.52
CA THR A 250 -8.73 -0.82 16.06
C THR A 250 -8.79 0.45 15.20
N ALA A 251 -9.91 0.65 14.52
CA ALA A 251 -10.20 1.92 13.84
C ALA A 251 -10.20 3.14 14.78
N LYS A 252 -10.59 2.94 16.05
CA LYS A 252 -10.54 3.99 17.07
C LYS A 252 -9.12 4.30 17.54
N ASP A 253 -8.27 3.29 17.66
CA ASP A 253 -6.85 3.50 17.97
C ASP A 253 -6.16 4.33 16.88
N ALA A 254 -6.43 4.00 15.60
CA ALA A 254 -5.94 4.79 14.48
C ALA A 254 -6.41 6.26 14.53
N ALA A 255 -7.70 6.48 14.82
CA ALA A 255 -8.26 7.83 14.96
C ALA A 255 -7.70 8.59 16.18
N ARG A 256 -7.44 7.89 17.28
CA ARG A 256 -6.75 8.44 18.45
C ARG A 256 -5.35 8.92 18.09
N VAL A 257 -4.55 8.09 17.41
CA VAL A 257 -3.21 8.48 16.95
C VAL A 257 -3.29 9.71 16.04
N ALA A 258 -4.23 9.74 15.10
CA ALA A 258 -4.43 10.88 14.19
C ALA A 258 -4.73 12.19 14.94
N ASN A 259 -5.61 12.13 15.95
CA ASN A 259 -5.94 13.28 16.80
C ASN A 259 -4.74 13.78 17.60
N GLU A 260 -4.07 12.89 18.33
CA GLU A 260 -2.92 13.23 19.16
C GLU A 260 -1.75 13.78 18.32
N ALA A 261 -1.56 13.21 17.12
CA ALA A 261 -0.55 13.61 16.18
C ALA A 261 -0.90 14.89 15.39
N LYS A 262 -2.15 15.37 15.44
CA LYS A 262 -2.62 16.53 14.66
C LYS A 262 -2.34 16.38 13.15
N THR A 263 -2.51 15.16 12.61
CA THR A 263 -2.39 14.93 11.17
C THR A 263 -3.49 15.68 10.42
N LYS A 264 -3.28 15.99 9.13
CA LYS A 264 -4.32 16.62 8.29
C LYS A 264 -5.33 15.60 7.73
N LEU A 265 -4.88 14.37 7.48
CA LEU A 265 -5.69 13.30 6.90
C LEU A 265 -5.25 11.94 7.47
N LEU A 266 -6.20 11.18 7.99
CA LEU A 266 -6.01 9.77 8.33
C LEU A 266 -6.49 8.91 7.16
N VAL A 267 -5.68 7.93 6.77
CA VAL A 267 -6.07 6.90 5.82
C VAL A 267 -5.92 5.54 6.51
N ILE A 268 -7.05 4.87 6.75
CA ILE A 268 -7.06 3.56 7.38
C ILE A 268 -6.81 2.46 6.33
N THR A 269 -6.07 1.42 6.71
CA THR A 269 -5.67 0.29 5.85
C THR A 269 -5.60 -1.04 6.63
N HIS A 270 -4.99 -2.06 6.01
CA HIS A 270 -4.61 -3.32 6.64
C HIS A 270 -5.81 -4.08 7.21
N PHE A 271 -6.83 -4.25 6.39
CA PHE A 271 -8.13 -4.74 6.85
C PHE A 271 -8.14 -6.25 7.01
N SER A 272 -8.63 -6.72 8.16
CA SER A 272 -8.90 -8.15 8.34
C SER A 272 -9.87 -8.67 7.28
N ALA A 273 -9.58 -9.86 6.74
CA ALA A 273 -10.40 -10.53 5.72
C ALA A 273 -11.89 -10.70 6.13
N ARG A 274 -12.20 -10.60 7.43
CA ARG A 274 -13.57 -10.68 7.98
C ARG A 274 -14.48 -9.53 7.51
N TYR A 275 -13.93 -8.36 7.23
CA TYR A 275 -14.73 -7.21 6.80
C TYR A 275 -14.91 -7.28 5.30
N THR A 276 -16.14 -7.56 4.85
CA THR A 276 -16.54 -7.41 3.45
C THR A 276 -16.87 -5.96 3.09
N ASN A 277 -17.02 -5.11 4.10
CA ASN A 277 -17.33 -3.70 3.98
C ASN A 277 -16.47 -2.91 5.00
N GLU A 278 -15.39 -2.30 4.54
CA GLU A 278 -14.45 -1.53 5.36
C GLU A 278 -15.04 -0.22 5.87
N TYR A 279 -16.17 0.24 5.30
CA TYR A 279 -16.82 1.46 5.72
C TYR A 279 -17.39 1.39 7.15
N VAL A 280 -17.50 0.20 7.74
CA VAL A 280 -17.80 0.06 9.18
C VAL A 280 -16.66 0.63 10.03
N LEU A 281 -15.41 0.38 9.64
CA LEU A 281 -14.21 0.89 10.31
C LEU A 281 -14.06 2.39 10.07
N LEU A 282 -14.36 2.83 8.84
CA LEU A 282 -14.38 4.26 8.51
C LEU A 282 -15.31 5.04 9.42
N ARG A 283 -16.51 4.50 9.67
CA ARG A 283 -17.50 5.15 10.52
C ARG A 283 -16.95 5.31 11.94
N GLU A 284 -16.40 4.24 12.52
CA GLU A 284 -15.81 4.29 13.86
C GLU A 284 -14.65 5.29 13.95
N ALA A 285 -13.74 5.28 12.97
CA ALA A 285 -12.63 6.24 12.95
C ALA A 285 -13.11 7.69 12.82
N ARG A 286 -14.18 7.95 12.05
CA ARG A 286 -14.75 9.29 11.85
C ARG A 286 -15.50 9.83 13.05
N ASP A 287 -15.95 8.98 13.96
CA ASP A 287 -16.56 9.43 15.22
C ASP A 287 -15.54 10.21 16.06
N ASP A 288 -14.26 9.84 15.99
CA ASP A 288 -13.17 10.51 16.74
C ASP A 288 -12.32 11.45 15.86
N PHE A 289 -12.07 11.12 14.58
CA PHE A 289 -11.29 11.95 13.66
C PHE A 289 -11.96 12.06 12.27
N PHE A 290 -12.74 13.11 12.06
CA PHE A 290 -13.57 13.26 10.85
C PHE A 290 -12.80 13.22 9.51
N PRO A 291 -11.60 13.81 9.36
CA PRO A 291 -10.77 13.71 8.15
C PRO A 291 -10.15 12.31 7.94
N THR A 292 -10.97 11.27 7.95
CA THR A 292 -10.55 9.89 7.73
C THR A 292 -11.06 9.36 6.40
N TRP A 293 -10.20 8.67 5.65
CA TRP A 293 -10.51 7.94 4.42
C TRP A 293 -10.17 6.45 4.55
N VAL A 294 -10.84 5.62 3.75
CA VAL A 294 -10.48 4.19 3.56
C VAL A 294 -9.45 4.09 2.44
N ALA A 295 -8.34 3.41 2.68
CA ALA A 295 -7.40 3.06 1.63
C ALA A 295 -8.09 2.20 0.57
N THR A 296 -8.23 2.73 -0.64
CA THR A 296 -8.75 2.00 -1.79
C THR A 296 -7.58 1.68 -2.71
N GLU A 297 -7.38 0.41 -3.02
CA GLU A 297 -6.26 -0.01 -3.89
C GLU A 297 -6.27 0.72 -5.23
N LEU A 298 -5.08 1.11 -5.69
CA LEU A 298 -4.79 1.83 -6.93
C LEU A 298 -5.39 3.24 -7.00
N ARG A 299 -6.07 3.72 -5.96
CA ARG A 299 -6.58 5.09 -5.90
C ARG A 299 -5.48 6.04 -5.40
N PRO A 300 -5.05 7.03 -6.19
CA PRO A 300 -4.07 8.01 -5.73
C PRO A 300 -4.65 8.93 -4.65
N ILE A 301 -3.82 9.29 -3.68
CA ILE A 301 -4.10 10.22 -2.57
C ILE A 301 -3.02 11.30 -2.60
N PHE A 302 -3.43 12.57 -2.64
CA PHE A 302 -2.48 13.69 -2.74
C PHE A 302 -2.28 14.35 -1.38
N THR A 303 -1.04 14.68 -1.03
CA THR A 303 -0.70 15.43 0.20
C THR A 303 -1.22 16.87 0.20
N ASP A 304 -1.50 17.41 -0.99
CA ASP A 304 -2.13 18.71 -1.20
C ASP A 304 -3.48 18.54 -1.90
N PRO A 305 -4.60 18.76 -1.19
CA PRO A 305 -5.95 18.66 -1.74
C PRO A 305 -6.23 19.58 -2.94
N ALA A 306 -5.46 20.67 -3.13
CA ALA A 306 -5.61 21.54 -4.29
C ALA A 306 -5.33 20.79 -5.60
N HIS A 307 -4.44 19.80 -5.57
CA HIS A 307 -4.10 18.96 -6.73
C HIS A 307 -5.12 17.85 -6.99
N GLU A 308 -6.06 17.59 -6.07
CA GLU A 308 -7.16 16.65 -6.30
C GLU A 308 -8.29 17.26 -7.13
N LYS A 309 -8.37 18.60 -7.20
CA LYS A 309 -9.36 19.32 -8.01
C LYS A 309 -9.15 19.01 -9.49
N GLY A 310 -10.07 18.22 -10.05
CA GLY A 310 -10.05 17.81 -11.46
C GLY A 310 -9.92 16.29 -11.68
N ILE A 311 -9.48 15.54 -10.66
CA ILE A 311 -9.43 14.07 -10.70
C ILE A 311 -10.78 13.48 -10.27
N ILE A 312 -11.46 14.13 -9.32
CA ILE A 312 -12.82 13.78 -8.88
C ILE A 312 -13.83 14.66 -9.63
N GLN A 313 -14.36 14.15 -10.74
CA GLN A 313 -15.66 14.58 -11.26
C GLN A 313 -16.73 13.71 -10.59
N PRO A 314 -17.71 14.27 -9.85
CA PRO A 314 -18.81 13.47 -9.35
C PRO A 314 -19.55 12.85 -10.54
N LYS A 315 -19.44 11.52 -10.71
CA LYS A 315 -20.16 10.78 -11.77
C LYS A 315 -21.64 10.55 -11.46
N VAL A 316 -22.15 11.11 -10.36
CA VAL A 316 -23.56 11.04 -10.02
C VAL A 316 -24.11 12.46 -10.06
N TYR A 317 -24.79 12.78 -11.16
CA TYR A 317 -25.77 13.84 -11.14
C TYR A 317 -26.90 13.35 -10.25
N LEU A 318 -27.07 13.99 -9.09
CA LEU A 318 -28.33 13.93 -8.35
C LEU A 318 -29.39 14.45 -9.32
N LYS A 319 -30.13 13.53 -9.93
CA LYS A 319 -31.30 13.89 -10.68
C LYS A 319 -32.30 14.37 -9.63
N GLU A 320 -32.53 15.67 -9.57
CA GLU A 320 -33.60 16.23 -8.76
C GLU A 320 -34.85 15.41 -9.08
N ILE A 321 -35.42 14.80 -8.04
CA ILE A 321 -36.75 14.20 -8.13
C ILE A 321 -37.69 15.38 -8.25
N ASN A 322 -37.86 15.88 -9.48
CA ASN A 322 -38.90 16.83 -9.79
C ASN A 322 -40.21 16.12 -9.48
N GLY A 323 -40.84 16.58 -8.40
CA GLY A 323 -42.10 16.12 -7.88
C GLY A 323 -43.08 15.99 -9.03
N ASN A 324 -43.60 14.77 -9.17
CA ASN A 324 -44.62 14.42 -10.13
C ASN A 324 -45.91 15.15 -9.73
N LYS A 325 -46.03 16.43 -10.07
CA LYS A 325 -47.31 17.12 -10.17
C LYS A 325 -47.82 16.90 -11.57
N GLY A 326 -48.78 15.98 -11.66
CA GLY A 326 -49.55 15.74 -12.87
C GLY A 326 -50.20 17.02 -13.36
N GLY A 327 -50.11 17.23 -14.66
CA GLY A 327 -50.79 18.27 -15.41
C GLY A 327 -50.84 17.85 -16.86
N SER A 328 -51.95 17.25 -17.25
CA SER A 328 -52.31 16.94 -18.63
C SER A 328 -52.67 18.21 -19.42
N ASN A 329 -52.53 18.11 -20.75
CA ASN A 329 -52.90 19.07 -21.81
C ASN A 329 -51.77 20.07 -22.15
N ASP A 330 -51.43 20.37 -23.40
CA ASP A 330 -52.17 20.25 -24.65
C ASP A 330 -51.23 20.22 -25.89
N LYS A 331 -51.83 19.91 -27.03
CA LYS A 331 -51.27 19.61 -28.36
C LYS A 331 -50.51 20.76 -29.06
N SER A 332 -49.51 20.41 -29.87
CA SER A 332 -49.33 20.85 -31.29
C SER A 332 -48.11 20.13 -31.90
N SER A 333 -48.31 19.13 -32.75
CA SER A 333 -48.21 19.21 -34.22
C SER A 333 -46.97 19.93 -34.78
N ASN A 334 -45.95 19.17 -35.20
CA ASN A 334 -45.55 19.22 -36.61
C ASN A 334 -44.78 17.99 -37.08
N SER A 335 -45.11 17.58 -38.29
CA SER A 335 -44.67 16.40 -39.03
C SER A 335 -43.33 16.59 -39.75
N ASN A 336 -42.47 15.57 -39.78
CA ASN A 336 -42.07 14.94 -41.05
C ASN A 336 -41.15 13.69 -40.87
N ARG A 337 -41.57 12.61 -41.56
CA ARG A 337 -40.82 11.57 -42.31
C ARG A 337 -39.39 11.20 -41.83
N GLY A 338 -39.00 9.94 -41.64
CA GLY A 338 -39.58 8.65 -42.01
C GLY A 338 -38.50 7.55 -41.92
N GLY A 339 -38.91 6.27 -42.01
CA GLY A 339 -38.01 5.15 -42.30
C GLY A 339 -37.65 4.26 -41.11
N GLY A 340 -38.53 3.31 -40.79
CA GLY A 340 -38.30 2.33 -39.72
C GLY A 340 -37.35 1.18 -40.09
N LYS A 341 -36.87 0.50 -39.05
CA LYS A 341 -36.75 -0.98 -39.00
C LYS A 341 -36.55 -1.44 -37.55
N LYS A 342 -37.63 -1.91 -36.92
CA LYS A 342 -37.59 -2.73 -35.71
C LYS A 342 -36.93 -4.07 -36.04
N LYS A 343 -35.86 -4.45 -35.33
CA LYS A 343 -35.43 -5.86 -35.26
C LYS A 343 -35.78 -6.44 -33.89
N ARG A 344 -36.73 -7.39 -33.95
CA ARG A 344 -37.22 -8.23 -32.86
C ARG A 344 -36.14 -9.21 -32.42
N PHE A 345 -36.09 -9.43 -31.12
CA PHE A 345 -35.42 -10.55 -30.44
C PHE A 345 -35.71 -11.89 -31.10
N ARG A 346 -34.67 -12.71 -31.30
CA ARG A 346 -34.79 -14.14 -31.64
C ARG A 346 -34.13 -14.97 -30.53
N LYS A 347 -34.94 -15.68 -29.74
CA LYS A 347 -34.54 -16.83 -28.91
C LYS A 347 -34.35 -18.06 -29.83
N ARG A 348 -33.26 -18.81 -29.64
CA ARG A 348 -33.12 -20.22 -30.05
C ARG A 348 -32.24 -20.91 -29.00
N LYS A 349 -32.85 -21.69 -28.10
CA LYS A 349 -33.15 -23.15 -28.18
C LYS A 349 -31.91 -24.03 -27.92
N SER A 350 -31.94 -24.61 -26.73
CA SER A 350 -31.18 -25.76 -26.25
C SER A 350 -31.31 -26.98 -27.17
N ARG A 351 -30.20 -27.71 -27.35
CA ARG A 351 -30.22 -29.12 -27.75
C ARG A 351 -29.22 -29.89 -26.91
N SER A 352 -29.74 -30.91 -26.24
CA SER A 352 -29.05 -31.95 -25.48
C SER A 352 -28.57 -33.09 -26.39
N SER A 353 -27.43 -33.65 -26.00
CA SER A 353 -27.04 -35.08 -26.02
C SER A 353 -27.16 -35.90 -27.31
N SER A 354 -26.02 -36.45 -27.75
CA SER A 354 -25.87 -37.90 -27.91
C SER A 354 -24.40 -38.34 -27.97
N LYS A 355 -24.14 -39.44 -27.26
CA LYS A 355 -22.89 -40.19 -27.05
C LYS A 355 -22.30 -40.76 -28.35
N SER A 356 -20.98 -40.98 -28.37
CA SER A 356 -20.37 -42.19 -28.93
C SER A 356 -18.91 -42.35 -28.49
N SER A 357 -18.65 -43.46 -27.81
CA SER A 357 -17.39 -44.07 -27.42
C SER A 357 -16.52 -44.56 -28.59
N LYS A 358 -15.19 -44.58 -28.43
CA LYS A 358 -14.32 -45.72 -28.82
C LYS A 358 -12.90 -45.58 -28.26
N SER A 359 -12.30 -46.73 -27.98
CA SER A 359 -11.17 -46.98 -27.10
C SER A 359 -9.90 -47.46 -27.82
N TYR A 360 -8.78 -47.41 -27.10
CA TYR A 360 -7.56 -48.23 -27.18
C TYR A 360 -6.66 -48.18 -28.42
N LYS A 361 -5.37 -47.86 -28.19
CA LYS A 361 -4.25 -48.83 -28.33
C LYS A 361 -2.92 -48.32 -27.76
N LYS A 362 -2.32 -49.14 -26.88
CA LYS A 362 -0.90 -49.17 -26.49
C LYS A 362 -0.02 -49.47 -27.70
N ARG A 363 1.21 -48.93 -27.72
CA ARG A 363 2.38 -49.64 -28.26
C ARG A 363 3.68 -49.17 -27.59
N SER A 364 4.42 -50.17 -27.15
CA SER A 364 5.75 -50.19 -26.54
C SER A 364 6.86 -50.42 -27.58
N ARG A 365 8.09 -49.99 -27.28
CA ARG A 365 9.42 -50.67 -27.45
C ARG A 365 10.54 -49.62 -27.47
N SER A 366 11.45 -49.60 -26.47
CA SER A 366 12.80 -50.23 -26.42
C SER A 366 13.79 -49.58 -27.41
N SER A 367 15.06 -49.28 -27.15
CA SER A 367 16.11 -49.79 -26.23
C SER A 367 17.35 -48.87 -26.41
N ASN A 368 18.14 -48.55 -25.38
CA ASN A 368 19.54 -48.98 -25.13
C ASN A 368 20.22 -47.82 -24.37
N SER A 369 21.32 -47.92 -23.61
CA SER A 369 22.03 -48.91 -22.79
C SER A 369 23.41 -48.28 -22.50
N SER A 370 23.83 -48.16 -21.24
CA SER A 370 25.23 -48.08 -20.75
C SER A 370 25.18 -47.51 -19.32
N ASP A 371 25.12 -48.33 -18.27
CA ASP A 371 26.18 -49.17 -17.68
C ASP A 371 27.38 -48.39 -17.11
N SER A 372 27.39 -48.28 -15.78
CA SER A 372 28.49 -48.44 -14.82
C SER A 372 27.96 -47.86 -13.49
N GLY A 373 28.00 -48.50 -12.32
CA GLY A 373 28.68 -49.69 -11.86
C GLY A 373 29.41 -49.34 -10.56
N LYS A 374 28.98 -49.97 -9.45
CA LYS A 374 29.65 -50.12 -8.13
C LYS A 374 29.44 -48.97 -7.12
N SER A 375 29.23 -49.18 -5.81
CA SER A 375 29.30 -50.38 -4.97
C SER A 375 28.88 -50.10 -3.50
N ARG A 376 28.31 -51.13 -2.84
CA ARG A 376 28.35 -51.50 -1.38
C ARG A 376 27.58 -50.63 -0.36
N ARG A 377 26.54 -51.17 0.31
CA ARG A 377 26.47 -52.15 1.45
C ARG A 377 26.66 -51.47 2.82
N THR A 378 25.57 -51.18 3.56
CA THR A 378 24.94 -51.97 4.66
C THR A 378 25.73 -52.06 5.98
N SER A 379 25.10 -51.58 7.08
CA SER A 379 24.67 -52.35 8.28
C SER A 379 24.97 -51.68 9.64
N GLY A 380 24.07 -51.92 10.63
CA GLY A 380 24.30 -51.77 12.08
C GLY A 380 23.46 -50.67 12.75
N LYS A 381 22.20 -50.87 13.15
CA LYS A 381 21.72 -51.47 14.42
C LYS A 381 22.41 -50.97 15.71
N TYR A 382 21.67 -50.20 16.52
CA TYR A 382 21.59 -50.38 17.97
C TYR A 382 20.14 -50.11 18.46
N ARG A 383 19.75 -50.85 19.51
CA ARG A 383 18.39 -51.07 20.03
C ARG A 383 18.24 -50.45 21.44
N ASN A 384 17.01 -50.01 21.73
CA ASN A 384 16.21 -50.09 22.96
C ASN A 384 16.68 -49.48 24.30
N SER A 385 15.80 -48.67 24.89
CA SER A 385 14.96 -49.01 26.08
C SER A 385 13.97 -47.85 26.34
N ARG A 386 12.64 -48.02 26.18
CA ARG A 386 11.61 -48.48 27.14
C ARG A 386 11.43 -47.60 28.40
N SER A 387 10.29 -46.93 28.48
CA SER A 387 9.28 -47.19 29.53
C SER A 387 7.94 -46.48 29.22
N ASP A 388 6.89 -47.29 29.13
CA ASP A 388 5.48 -46.89 29.16
C ASP A 388 5.12 -46.22 30.49
N GLN A 389 4.25 -45.20 30.44
CA GLN A 389 3.20 -45.03 31.44
C GLN A 389 1.99 -44.34 30.80
N SER A 390 0.91 -45.12 30.74
CA SER A 390 -0.43 -44.73 30.36
C SER A 390 -1.12 -43.99 31.51
N SER A 391 -1.73 -42.84 31.22
CA SER A 391 -2.89 -42.35 31.97
C SER A 391 -3.95 -41.88 30.98
N ASN A 392 -5.07 -42.61 31.01
CA ASN A 392 -6.33 -42.26 30.37
C ASN A 392 -6.84 -40.94 30.95
N ASP A 393 -7.23 -40.01 30.10
CA ASP A 393 -8.32 -39.06 30.37
C ASP A 393 -9.08 -38.83 29.07
N ASP A 394 -10.18 -39.58 28.95
CA ASP A 394 -11.16 -39.54 27.89
C ASP A 394 -12.24 -38.52 28.29
N ASN A 395 -12.11 -37.28 27.82
CA ASN A 395 -13.16 -36.26 27.96
C ASN A 395 -13.64 -35.86 26.57
N GLY A 396 -14.67 -36.59 26.10
CA GLY A 396 -15.42 -36.29 24.91
C GLY A 396 -16.13 -34.94 25.01
N ASN A 397 -15.68 -33.97 24.22
CA ASN A 397 -16.43 -32.74 23.97
C ASN A 397 -16.68 -32.62 22.46
N GLN A 398 -17.81 -33.19 22.00
CA GLN A 398 -18.30 -33.03 20.63
C GLN A 398 -18.58 -31.54 20.38
N ARG A 399 -17.74 -30.89 19.57
CA ARG A 399 -18.00 -29.53 19.08
C ARG A 399 -19.31 -29.51 18.27
N LYS A 400 -20.34 -28.87 18.82
CA LYS A 400 -21.59 -28.56 18.09
C LYS A 400 -21.26 -27.71 16.85
N PRO A 401 -21.89 -27.96 15.69
CA PRO A 401 -21.72 -27.12 14.51
C PRO A 401 -22.18 -25.68 14.81
N LYS A 402 -21.34 -24.69 14.48
CA LYS A 402 -21.64 -23.27 14.66
C LYS A 402 -22.86 -22.89 13.81
N GLN A 403 -23.79 -22.13 14.38
CA GLN A 403 -24.88 -21.49 13.64
C GLN A 403 -24.28 -20.58 12.56
N ILE A 404 -24.64 -20.84 11.31
CA ILE A 404 -24.36 -19.96 10.18
C ILE A 404 -25.25 -18.72 10.37
N THR A 405 -24.62 -17.56 10.52
CA THR A 405 -25.32 -16.26 10.55
C THR A 405 -26.19 -16.13 9.29
N PRO A 406 -27.48 -15.75 9.38
CA PRO A 406 -28.32 -15.60 8.20
C PRO A 406 -27.74 -14.54 7.28
N ARG A 407 -27.64 -14.85 5.98
CA ARG A 407 -27.30 -13.87 4.93
C ARG A 407 -28.30 -12.71 4.99
N THR A 408 -27.79 -11.48 4.97
CA THR A 408 -28.64 -10.29 4.87
C THR A 408 -29.22 -10.21 3.44
N PRO A 409 -30.38 -9.58 3.23
CA PRO A 409 -31.08 -9.57 1.94
C PRO A 409 -30.37 -8.84 0.78
N PHE A 410 -29.12 -8.39 0.96
CA PHE A 410 -28.39 -7.56 0.01
C PHE A 410 -27.36 -8.34 -0.84
N ASP A 411 -27.26 -9.66 -0.67
CA ASP A 411 -26.29 -10.53 -1.35
C ASP A 411 -26.72 -11.04 -2.76
N ASP A 412 -27.61 -10.33 -3.47
CA ASP A 412 -28.03 -10.75 -4.81
C ASP A 412 -27.12 -10.15 -5.91
N PHE A 413 -25.97 -10.80 -6.12
CA PHE A 413 -25.05 -10.53 -7.24
C PHE A 413 -25.65 -11.03 -8.56
N ASN A 414 -26.60 -10.28 -9.13
CA ASN A 414 -27.09 -10.46 -10.50
C ASN A 414 -27.58 -9.16 -11.15
N ARG A 415 -26.84 -8.06 -10.96
CA ARG A 415 -26.92 -6.88 -11.83
C ARG A 415 -25.56 -6.24 -12.01
N PHE A 416 -24.78 -6.76 -12.97
CA PHE A 416 -23.97 -5.97 -13.88
C PHE A 416 -23.85 -6.70 -15.22
#